data_AF-A0A7J6UZI5-F1
#
_entry.id   AF-A0A7J6UZI5-F1
#
_cell.length_a   1.000
_cell.length_b   1.000
_cell.length_c   1.000
_cell.angle_alpha   90.00
_cell.angle_beta   90.00
_cell.angle_gamma   90.00
#
_symmetry.space_group_name_H-M   'P 1'
#
loop_
_entity.id
_entity.type
_entity.pdbx_description
1 polymer ?
#
loop_
_entity_poly.entity_id
_entity_poly.type
_entity_poly.pdbx_seq_one_letter_code
_entity_poly.pdbx_strand_id
1 'polypeptide(L)'
;MISGDGGIGIVHEIHIISGLPAAISIEQLHILDDNFHVVSFSIIGGDHRLSNYRSIMSHQEKNGEPEKTIVTEFFTVDVPIGTTKEDCLSFIYNLIKWNHESLAQVSERMVSTSLG
;
A
#
# COMPACT_ATOMS: atom_id res chain seq x y z
N MET A 1 -20.73 10.52 -5.10
CA MET A 1 -20.34 9.10 -5.07
C MET A 1 -19.91 8.74 -6.48
N ILE A 2 -18.61 8.81 -6.78
CA ILE A 2 -18.08 8.38 -8.07
C ILE A 2 -17.73 6.91 -7.87
N SER A 3 -18.69 6.04 -8.15
CA SER A 3 -18.44 4.61 -8.29
C SER A 3 -17.74 4.41 -9.63
N GLY A 4 -16.41 4.50 -9.62
CA GLY A 4 -15.59 3.82 -10.62
C GLY A 4 -15.63 2.32 -10.31
N ASP A 5 -15.72 1.50 -11.32
CA ASP A 5 -15.81 0.04 -11.31
C ASP A 5 -14.57 -0.68 -10.73
N GLY A 6 -13.69 0.01 -9.99
CA GLY A 6 -12.55 -0.58 -9.28
C GLY A 6 -11.50 -1.27 -10.16
N GLY A 7 -11.58 -1.14 -11.49
CA GLY A 7 -10.74 -1.85 -12.45
C GLY A 7 -9.31 -1.32 -12.60
N ILE A 8 -8.48 -2.12 -13.26
CA ILE A 8 -7.11 -1.76 -13.66
C ILE A 8 -7.12 -0.44 -14.46
N GLY A 9 -6.17 0.44 -14.17
CA GLY A 9 -6.01 1.74 -14.81
C GLY A 9 -6.71 2.89 -14.07
N ILE A 10 -7.56 2.59 -13.08
CA ILE A 10 -8.21 3.61 -12.24
C ILE A 10 -7.17 4.43 -11.50
N VAL A 11 -7.43 5.74 -11.45
CA VAL A 11 -6.64 6.72 -10.73
C VAL A 11 -7.41 7.19 -9.49
N HIS A 12 -6.73 7.18 -8.35
CA HIS A 12 -7.23 7.71 -7.09
C HIS A 12 -6.39 8.92 -6.65
N GLU A 13 -7.07 9.99 -6.27
CA GLU A 13 -6.46 11.11 -5.55
C GLU A 13 -6.67 10.89 -4.06
N ILE A 14 -5.57 10.77 -3.32
CA ILE A 14 -5.55 10.45 -1.90
C ILE A 14 -5.04 11.66 -1.14
N HIS A 15 -5.88 12.18 -0.24
CA HIS A 15 -5.48 13.21 0.71
C HIS A 15 -4.84 12.57 1.93
N ILE A 16 -3.57 12.92 2.18
CA ILE A 16 -2.80 12.41 3.30
C ILE A 16 -3.13 13.26 4.53
N ILE A 17 -3.67 12.62 5.57
CA ILE A 17 -4.06 13.28 6.83
C ILE A 17 -2.99 13.05 7.93
N SER A 18 -1.94 12.28 7.64
CA SER A 18 -0.90 11.92 8.60
C SER A 18 0.23 12.95 8.67
N GLY A 19 1.08 12.86 9.71
CA GLY A 19 2.27 13.68 9.94
C GLY A 19 3.41 13.49 8.93
N LEU A 20 3.06 13.15 7.68
CA LEU A 20 3.97 13.12 6.55
C LEU A 20 4.07 14.53 5.93
N PRO A 21 5.18 14.87 5.27
CA PRO A 21 5.34 16.18 4.63
C PRO A 21 4.42 16.42 3.40
N ALA A 22 3.69 15.40 2.97
CA ALA A 22 2.90 15.38 1.75
C ALA A 22 1.42 15.43 2.09
N ALA A 23 0.64 16.18 1.32
CA ALA A 23 -0.80 16.32 1.47
C ALA A 23 -1.59 15.54 0.42
N ILE A 24 -1.00 15.23 -0.74
CA ILE A 24 -1.71 14.60 -1.87
C ILE A 24 -0.83 13.54 -2.53
N SER A 25 -1.39 12.35 -2.75
CA SER A 25 -0.84 11.28 -3.61
C SER A 25 -1.85 10.98 -4.73
N ILE A 26 -1.37 10.88 -5.98
CA ILE A 26 -2.19 10.48 -7.13
C ILE A 26 -1.70 9.11 -7.59
N GLU A 27 -2.54 8.10 -7.42
CA GLU A 27 -2.16 6.70 -7.55
C GLU A 27 -2.95 6.02 -8.66
N GLN A 28 -2.30 5.11 -9.39
CA GLN A 28 -2.94 4.31 -10.43
C GLN A 28 -2.86 2.83 -10.10
N LEU A 29 -3.99 2.15 -10.16
CA LEU A 29 -4.10 0.69 -10.00
C LEU A 29 -3.62 -0.01 -11.28
N HIS A 30 -2.73 -1.01 -11.14
CA HIS A 30 -2.19 -1.79 -12.26
C HIS A 30 -2.62 -3.25 -12.23
N ILE A 31 -2.74 -3.85 -11.05
CA ILE A 31 -3.14 -5.24 -10.88
C ILE A 31 -4.18 -5.30 -9.77
N LEU A 32 -5.26 -6.02 -10.02
CA LEU A 32 -6.23 -6.46 -9.02
C LEU A 32 -6.62 -7.89 -9.39
N ASP A 33 -6.03 -8.86 -8.70
CA ASP A 33 -6.24 -10.28 -8.95
C ASP A 33 -6.75 -10.97 -7.68
N ASP A 34 -8.06 -11.22 -7.64
CA ASP A 34 -8.72 -11.84 -6.50
C ASP A 34 -8.38 -13.34 -6.35
N ASN A 35 -7.96 -14.02 -7.41
CA ASN A 35 -7.63 -15.44 -7.36
C ASN A 35 -6.25 -15.68 -6.75
N PHE A 36 -5.30 -14.81 -7.09
CA PHE A 36 -3.94 -14.88 -6.56
C PHE A 36 -3.72 -13.95 -5.36
N HIS A 37 -4.74 -13.19 -4.96
CA HIS A 37 -4.69 -12.24 -3.86
C HIS A 37 -3.58 -11.19 -4.02
N VAL A 38 -3.43 -10.67 -5.24
CA VAL A 38 -2.38 -9.71 -5.61
C VAL A 38 -2.99 -8.37 -6.01
N VAL A 39 -2.42 -7.30 -5.50
CA VAL A 39 -2.70 -5.92 -5.91
C VAL A 39 -1.41 -5.20 -6.25
N SER A 40 -1.42 -4.35 -7.28
CA SER A 40 -0.27 -3.49 -7.62
C SER A 40 -0.75 -2.12 -8.02
N PHE A 41 -0.05 -1.09 -7.55
CA PHE A 41 -0.32 0.29 -7.92
C PHE A 41 1.00 1.05 -8.12
N SER A 42 0.91 2.22 -8.75
CA SER A 42 2.03 3.15 -8.88
C SER A 42 1.59 4.54 -8.45
N ILE A 43 2.52 5.33 -7.94
CA ILE A 43 2.25 6.75 -7.72
C ILE A 43 2.65 7.52 -8.98
N ILE A 44 1.69 8.21 -9.59
CA ILE A 44 1.83 8.92 -10.87
C ILE A 44 1.85 10.44 -10.70
N GLY A 45 1.59 10.95 -9.49
CA GLY A 45 1.63 12.37 -9.15
C GLY A 45 1.41 12.60 -7.66
N GLY A 46 1.43 13.86 -7.23
CA GLY A 46 1.33 14.23 -5.82
C GLY A 46 2.36 15.28 -5.44
N ASP A 47 2.41 15.63 -4.15
CA ASP A 47 3.35 16.62 -3.60
C ASP A 47 4.52 15.99 -2.83
N HIS A 48 4.64 14.66 -2.85
CA HIS A 48 5.79 13.91 -2.34
C HIS A 48 6.84 13.64 -3.43
N ARG A 49 8.06 13.26 -3.00
CA ARG A 49 9.21 12.98 -3.88
C ARG A 49 9.38 11.48 -4.16
N LEU A 50 8.30 10.78 -4.54
CA LEU A 50 8.30 9.32 -4.78
C LEU A 50 8.21 9.00 -6.27
N SER A 51 9.14 9.51 -7.06
CA SER A 51 9.15 9.31 -8.50
C SER A 51 9.31 7.85 -8.88
N ASN A 52 8.56 7.40 -9.88
CA ASN A 52 8.55 6.01 -10.37
C ASN A 52 8.28 4.99 -9.26
N TYR A 53 7.55 5.39 -8.21
CA TYR A 53 7.11 4.46 -7.18
C TYR A 53 6.13 3.47 -7.76
N ARG A 54 6.41 2.18 -7.55
CA ARG A 54 5.51 1.09 -7.86
C ARG A 54 5.54 0.10 -6.71
N SER A 55 4.36 -0.34 -6.28
CA SER A 55 4.20 -1.36 -5.26
C SER A 55 3.42 -2.56 -5.81
N ILE A 56 3.75 -3.75 -5.31
CA ILE A 56 2.97 -4.97 -5.45
C ILE A 56 2.83 -5.61 -4.08
N MET A 57 1.59 -5.87 -3.69
CA MET A 57 1.23 -6.50 -2.42
C MET A 57 0.49 -7.80 -2.70
N SER A 58 0.83 -8.83 -1.94
CA SER A 58 0.16 -10.13 -1.98
C SER A 58 -0.06 -10.64 -0.56
N HIS A 59 -1.11 -11.45 -0.36
CA HIS A 59 -1.29 -12.15 0.90
C HIS A 59 -1.51 -13.65 0.70
N GLN A 60 -1.15 -14.43 1.73
CA GLN A 60 -1.31 -15.88 1.75
C GLN A 60 -1.48 -16.39 3.18
N GLU A 61 -2.07 -17.58 3.32
CA GLU A 61 -2.11 -18.27 4.60
C GLU A 61 -0.69 -18.60 5.10
N LYS A 62 -0.50 -18.53 6.41
CA LYS A 62 0.76 -18.95 7.02
C LYS A 62 0.82 -20.48 7.11
N ASN A 63 1.85 -21.07 6.51
CA ASN A 63 2.09 -22.51 6.58
C ASN A 63 2.08 -23.01 8.04
N GLY A 64 1.21 -23.98 8.34
CA GLY A 64 1.06 -24.57 9.67
C GLY A 64 0.21 -23.75 10.65
N GLU A 65 -0.26 -22.57 10.25
CA GLU A 65 -1.14 -21.69 11.04
C GLU A 65 -2.19 -21.05 10.11
N PRO A 66 -3.16 -21.81 9.59
CA PRO A 66 -4.10 -21.35 8.54
C PRO A 66 -4.97 -20.18 8.99
N GLU A 67 -5.13 -19.96 10.29
CA GLU A 67 -5.85 -18.82 10.85
C GLU A 67 -5.03 -17.51 10.82
N LYS A 68 -3.78 -17.57 10.34
CA LYS A 68 -2.90 -16.41 10.19
C LYS A 68 -2.61 -16.13 8.73
N THR A 69 -2.57 -14.85 8.40
CA THR A 69 -2.22 -14.35 7.07
C THR A 69 -0.84 -13.70 7.09
N ILE A 70 -0.05 -13.93 6.05
CA ILE A 70 1.19 -13.18 5.77
C ILE A 70 0.89 -12.22 4.62
N VAL A 71 1.11 -10.93 4.85
CA VAL A 71 1.10 -9.90 3.81
C VAL A 71 2.53 -9.56 3.43
N THR A 72 2.83 -9.60 2.13
CA THR A 72 4.14 -9.22 1.58
C THR A 72 3.95 -8.07 0.61
N GLU A 73 4.74 -7.01 0.76
CA GLU A 73 4.75 -5.87 -0.15
C GLU A 73 6.17 -5.66 -0.69
N PHE A 74 6.29 -5.56 -2.01
CA PHE A 74 7.51 -5.20 -2.71
C PHE A 74 7.32 -3.86 -3.39
N PHE A 75 8.37 -3.05 -3.42
CA PHE A 75 8.32 -1.76 -4.08
C PHE A 75 9.60 -1.47 -4.86
N THR A 76 9.46 -0.59 -5.85
CA THR A 76 10.56 0.08 -6.55
C THR A 76 10.32 1.57 -6.52
N VAL A 77 11.38 2.37 -6.46
CA VAL A 77 11.32 3.84 -6.42
C VAL A 77 12.65 4.43 -6.86
N ASP A 78 12.63 5.62 -7.43
CA ASP A 78 13.85 6.38 -7.66
C ASP A 78 14.28 7.11 -6.38
N VAL A 79 15.59 7.12 -6.10
CA VAL A 79 16.12 7.91 -4.99
C VAL A 79 16.14 9.40 -5.40
N PRO A 80 15.45 10.29 -4.67
CA PRO A 80 15.39 11.70 -5.04
C PRO A 80 16.76 12.38 -4.96
N ILE A 81 17.01 13.33 -5.86
CA ILE A 81 18.25 14.12 -5.86
C ILE A 81 18.42 14.81 -4.50
N GLY A 82 19.60 14.67 -3.89
CA GLY A 82 19.89 15.27 -2.58
C GLY A 82 19.33 14.49 -1.38
N THR A 83 18.78 13.30 -1.60
CA THR A 83 18.41 12.35 -0.54
C THR A 83 19.31 11.11 -0.63
N THR A 84 19.77 10.58 0.51
CA THR A 84 20.53 9.33 0.51
C THR A 84 19.61 8.14 0.26
N LYS A 85 20.15 7.04 -0.28
CA LYS A 85 19.39 5.81 -0.45
C LYS A 85 18.81 5.32 0.89
N GLU A 86 19.60 5.38 1.95
CA GLU A 86 19.21 4.95 3.29
C GLU A 86 18.01 5.75 3.82
N ASP A 87 18.04 7.08 3.70
CA ASP A 87 16.94 7.94 4.16
C ASP A 87 15.66 7.69 3.35
N CYS A 88 15.79 7.54 2.02
CA CYS A 88 14.66 7.22 1.14
C CYS A 88 14.02 5.87 1.51
N LEU A 89 14.85 4.84 1.69
CA LEU A 89 14.37 3.52 2.09
C LEU A 89 13.77 3.51 3.48
N SER A 90 14.38 4.21 4.45
CA SER A 90 13.85 4.32 5.81
C SER A 90 12.46 4.96 5.82
N PHE A 91 12.26 6.03 5.06
CA PHE A 91 10.96 6.69 4.91
C PHE A 91 9.89 5.72 4.37
N ILE A 92 10.18 5.06 3.25
CA ILE A 92 9.21 4.16 2.59
C ILE A 92 8.94 2.93 3.45
N TYR A 93 9.97 2.37 4.08
CA TYR A 93 9.82 1.22 4.97
C TYR A 93 8.90 1.54 6.15
N ASN A 94 9.04 2.73 6.76
CA ASN A 94 8.14 3.15 7.83
C ASN A 94 6.71 3.34 7.32
N LEU A 95 6.52 3.92 6.14
CA LEU A 95 5.19 4.08 5.53
C LEU A 95 4.49 2.73 5.32
N ILE A 96 5.17 1.78 4.66
CA ILE A 96 4.65 0.43 4.43
C ILE A 96 4.37 -0.28 5.76
N LYS A 97 5.29 -0.15 6.72
CA LYS A 97 5.13 -0.75 8.05
C LYS A 97 3.88 -0.24 8.75
N TRP A 98 3.65 1.08 8.79
CA TRP A 98 2.45 1.65 9.41
C TRP A 98 1.17 1.21 8.71
N ASN A 99 1.19 1.15 7.38
CA ASN A 99 0.05 0.65 6.60
C ASN A 99 -0.26 -0.82 6.94
N HIS A 100 0.76 -1.68 6.99
CA HIS A 100 0.61 -3.09 7.34
C HIS A 100 0.15 -3.30 8.79
N GLU A 101 0.70 -2.53 9.75
CA GLU A 101 0.26 -2.57 11.15
C GLU A 101 -1.22 -2.16 11.27
N SER A 102 -1.63 -1.11 10.57
CA SER A 102 -3.04 -0.69 10.51
C SER A 102 -3.92 -1.75 9.85
N LEU A 103 -3.48 -2.35 8.75
CA LEU A 103 -4.20 -3.40 8.05
C LEU A 103 -4.43 -4.63 8.94
N ALA A 104 -3.39 -5.07 9.67
CA ALA A 104 -3.48 -6.16 10.62
C ALA A 104 -4.51 -5.84 11.71
N GLN A 105 -4.41 -4.67 12.35
CA GLN A 105 -5.34 -4.25 13.40
C GLN A 105 -6.79 -4.20 12.93
N VAL A 106 -7.05 -3.65 11.74
CA VAL A 106 -8.41 -3.57 11.18
C VAL A 106 -8.94 -4.95 10.85
N SER A 107 -8.12 -5.80 10.23
CA SER A 107 -8.50 -7.17 9.82
C SER A 107 -8.82 -8.05 11.04
N GLU A 108 -7.97 -8.02 12.06
CA GLU A 108 -8.18 -8.76 13.32
C GLU A 108 -9.46 -8.32 14.04
N ARG A 109 -9.77 -7.01 14.04
CA ARG A 109 -11.03 -6.50 14.60
C ARG A 109 -12.25 -6.95 13.82
N MET A 110 -12.17 -7.00 12.49
CA MET A 110 -13.26 -7.49 11.64
C MET A 110 -13.55 -8.98 11.90
N VAL A 111 -12.52 -9.80 12.09
CA VAL A 111 -12.67 -11.20 12.50
C VAL A 111 -13.30 -11.30 13.89
N SER A 112 -12.83 -10.53 14.87
CA SER A 112 -13.40 -10.55 16.22
C SER A 112 -14.86 -10.09 16.27
N THR A 113 -15.27 -9.16 15.40
CA THR A 113 -16.66 -8.65 15.35
C THR A 113 -17.59 -9.60 14.61
N SER A 114 -17.08 -10.43 13.69
CA SER A 114 -17.88 -11.43 12.96
C SER A 114 -18.10 -12.73 13.74
N LEU A 115 -17.34 -12.94 14.83
CA LEU A 115 -17.46 -14.10 15.73
C LEU A 115 -18.30 -13.82 16.99
N GLY A 116 -18.79 -12.59 17.19
CA GLY A 116 -19.63 -12.17 18.33
C GLY A 116 -21.08 -11.93 17.91
#